data_AF-F0RF48-F1
#
_entry.id   AF-F0RF48-F1
#
_cell.length_a   1.000
_cell.length_b   1.000
_cell.length_c   1.000
_cell.angle_alpha   90.00
_cell.angle_beta   90.00
_cell.angle_gamma   90.00
#
_symmetry.space_group_name_H-M   'P 1'
#
loop_
_entity.id
_entity.type
_entity.pdbx_description
1 polymer ?
#
loop_
_entity_poly.entity_id
_entity_poly.type
_entity_poly.pdbx_seq_one_letter_code
_entity_poly.pdbx_strand_id
1 'polypeptide(L)'
;MKNIKLLILLLFTTVFASKAQSIEEFISNKASATCNCIENIDYIDSQTDFELKLKSCAALSAKDSTRVLKQTTFNEYDNLLQSKLFENCTAIETKLTKLRESYLITNMDSLYNTEKQYKNIEEGLLGSYGLSFGNRSPEGSPTLFLYHNNKYVIVSFGEVQTGTWRVVKEKYLHLNPNKTKYPFSVYGRYNPSIGDSTKTSFLGDRFSYRTLITYNKTTKSPVNLTPIFNKDANCFDLPYIHKTASVPQQISLAFNQSYEESEDQKITLYSFKNTTNFNDFIIFEYTRAENKMPIRVLIDGNKLVFGKRQITEKSALPKPGSENDSFIKEMSAINFTPKTMYYNFGYKEFKSEEINSKSYKYNKKLNNYKYKGKVPRTYEEETSDYHNFLQVNKYEMLQDVTQQQKQFKINKKSIIYTVCD
;
A
#
# COMPACT_ATOMS: atom_id res chain seq x y z
N MET A 1 4.04 63.33 -77.66
CA MET A 1 5.18 63.08 -76.75
C MET A 1 4.80 63.53 -75.34
N LYS A 2 4.86 62.60 -74.37
CA LYS A 2 5.21 62.75 -72.93
C LYS A 2 4.40 63.76 -72.08
N ASN A 3 3.57 63.29 -71.11
CA ASN A 3 3.90 62.98 -69.69
C ASN A 3 3.94 64.26 -68.81
N ILE A 4 3.50 64.36 -67.54
CA ILE A 4 3.14 63.43 -66.45
C ILE A 4 2.58 64.29 -65.29
N LYS A 5 1.55 63.79 -64.57
CA LYS A 5 1.32 63.71 -63.08
C LYS A 5 1.77 64.86 -62.15
N LEU A 6 1.27 65.04 -60.93
CA LEU A 6 0.14 64.56 -60.11
C LEU A 6 0.41 65.18 -58.72
N LEU A 7 -0.67 65.67 -58.10
CA LEU A 7 -0.88 65.97 -56.68
C LEU A 7 -0.17 65.00 -55.71
N ILE A 8 0.50 65.49 -54.66
CA ILE A 8 0.68 64.75 -53.39
C ILE A 8 0.47 65.68 -52.18
N LEU A 9 -0.67 65.46 -51.54
CA LEU A 9 -1.09 65.93 -50.23
C LEU A 9 -0.45 65.00 -49.17
N LEU A 10 0.33 65.55 -48.24
CA LEU A 10 0.92 64.83 -47.11
C LEU A 10 -0.17 64.50 -46.07
N LEU A 11 -0.70 63.27 -46.15
CA LEU A 11 -1.44 62.63 -45.06
C LEU A 11 -0.44 61.77 -44.27
N PHE A 12 -0.10 62.21 -43.07
CA PHE A 12 0.58 61.40 -42.06
C PHE A 12 -0.34 60.24 -41.65
N THR A 13 -0.17 59.08 -42.28
CA THR A 13 -0.60 57.81 -41.70
C THR A 13 0.42 57.42 -40.64
N THR A 14 0.11 57.69 -39.37
CA THR A 14 0.76 57.00 -38.26
C THR A 14 0.35 55.53 -38.33
N VAL A 15 1.09 54.76 -39.11
CA VAL A 15 1.04 53.30 -39.06
C VAL A 15 1.59 52.92 -37.68
N PHE A 16 0.68 52.64 -36.74
CA PHE A 16 1.03 51.88 -35.55
C PHE A 16 1.49 50.50 -36.02
N ALA A 17 2.79 50.37 -36.29
CA ALA A 17 3.44 49.08 -36.40
C ALA A 17 3.41 48.47 -34.99
N SER A 18 2.31 47.82 -34.63
CA SER A 18 2.29 46.93 -33.48
C SER A 18 3.33 45.85 -33.78
N LYS A 19 4.51 45.94 -33.15
CA LYS A 19 5.51 44.87 -33.22
C LYS A 19 4.78 43.58 -32.83
N ALA A 20 4.59 42.70 -33.81
CA ALA A 20 3.98 41.41 -33.57
C ALA A 20 4.90 40.68 -32.59
N GLN A 21 4.43 40.52 -31.36
CA GLN A 21 5.18 39.84 -30.31
C GLN A 21 5.57 38.43 -30.81
N SER A 22 6.84 38.08 -30.64
CA SER A 22 7.39 36.80 -31.12
C SER A 22 6.70 35.62 -30.43
N ILE A 23 6.77 34.44 -31.06
CA ILE A 23 6.21 33.22 -30.47
C ILE A 23 6.90 32.89 -29.13
N GLU A 24 8.21 33.14 -29.03
CA GLU A 24 8.98 32.94 -27.80
C GLU A 24 8.53 33.86 -26.66
N GLU A 25 8.33 35.15 -26.95
CA GLU A 25 7.86 36.12 -25.95
C GLU A 25 6.43 35.81 -25.51
N PHE A 26 5.58 35.38 -26.45
CA PHE A 26 4.24 34.88 -26.15
C PHE A 26 4.27 33.65 -25.22
N ILE A 27 5.12 32.66 -25.52
CA ILE A 27 5.27 31.45 -24.71
C ILE A 27 5.81 31.80 -23.32
N SER A 28 6.77 32.71 -23.22
CA SER A 28 7.32 33.17 -21.93
C SER A 28 6.24 33.83 -21.05
N ASN A 29 5.44 34.72 -21.64
CA ASN A 29 4.32 35.36 -20.94
C ASN A 29 3.27 34.32 -20.51
N LYS A 30 2.98 33.34 -21.38
CA LYS A 30 2.03 32.28 -21.07
C LYS A 30 2.54 31.35 -19.98
N ALA A 31 3.82 30.98 -20.00
CA ALA A 31 4.47 30.20 -18.94
C ALA A 31 4.40 30.93 -17.59
N SER A 32 4.68 32.23 -17.57
CA SER A 32 4.58 33.08 -16.37
C SER A 32 3.15 33.13 -15.82
N ALA A 33 2.16 33.36 -16.69
CA ALA A 33 0.74 33.36 -16.30
C ALA A 33 0.27 31.99 -15.79
N THR A 34 0.69 30.91 -16.43
CA THR A 34 0.42 29.54 -16.00
C THR A 34 1.10 29.25 -14.66
N CYS A 35 2.32 29.72 -14.42
CA CYS A 35 2.99 29.56 -13.14
C CYS A 35 2.25 30.27 -12.01
N ASN A 36 1.86 31.54 -12.21
CA ASN A 36 1.06 32.29 -11.24
C ASN A 36 -0.28 31.58 -10.95
N CYS A 37 -0.91 30.97 -11.95
CA CYS A 37 -2.10 30.15 -11.74
C CYS A 37 -1.82 28.92 -10.86
N ILE A 38 -0.68 28.24 -11.07
CA ILE A 38 -0.27 27.06 -10.29
C ILE A 38 0.04 27.42 -8.83
N GLU A 39 0.70 28.55 -8.59
CA GLU A 39 1.01 29.05 -7.24
C GLU A 39 -0.26 29.16 -6.40
N ASN A 40 -1.30 29.72 -7.01
CA ASN A 40 -2.63 29.93 -6.42
C ASN A 40 -3.51 28.67 -6.34
N ILE A 41 -3.01 27.49 -6.72
CA ILE A 41 -3.73 26.24 -6.48
C ILE A 41 -3.68 25.91 -4.98
N ASP A 42 -4.79 26.08 -4.29
CA ASP A 42 -4.88 25.86 -2.83
C ASP A 42 -4.62 24.41 -2.40
N TYR A 43 -5.05 23.45 -3.20
CA TYR A 43 -5.01 22.03 -2.86
C TYR A 43 -4.66 21.19 -4.08
N ILE A 44 -3.81 20.18 -3.91
CA ILE A 44 -3.51 19.17 -4.93
C ILE A 44 -3.63 17.82 -4.25
N ASP A 45 -4.52 17.00 -4.77
CA ASP A 45 -4.83 15.72 -4.14
C ASP A 45 -3.97 14.59 -4.67
N SER A 46 -3.79 14.54 -5.99
CA SER A 46 -3.10 13.46 -6.67
C SER A 46 -2.29 14.00 -7.84
N GLN A 47 -1.43 13.16 -8.41
CA GLN A 47 -0.73 13.51 -9.63
C GLN A 47 -1.73 13.81 -10.76
N THR A 48 -2.80 13.02 -10.89
CA THR A 48 -3.84 13.25 -11.90
C THR A 48 -4.58 14.57 -11.68
N ASP A 49 -4.92 14.91 -10.44
CA ASP A 49 -5.53 16.20 -10.10
C ASP A 49 -4.59 17.37 -10.43
N PHE A 50 -3.29 17.22 -10.14
CA PHE A 50 -2.30 18.22 -10.52
C PHE A 50 -2.23 18.39 -12.04
N GLU A 51 -2.15 17.30 -12.80
CA GLU A 51 -2.11 17.33 -14.26
C GLU A 51 -3.37 17.99 -14.87
N LEU A 52 -4.55 17.76 -14.30
CA LEU A 52 -5.80 18.38 -14.74
C LEU A 52 -5.79 19.89 -14.47
N LYS A 53 -5.39 20.31 -13.26
CA LYS A 53 -5.29 21.72 -12.90
C LYS A 53 -4.21 22.45 -13.69
N LEU A 54 -3.06 21.81 -13.91
CA LEU A 54 -1.98 22.31 -14.76
C LEU A 54 -2.49 22.56 -16.18
N LYS A 55 -3.20 21.60 -16.78
CA LYS A 55 -3.84 21.77 -18.11
C LYS A 55 -4.84 22.91 -18.11
N SER A 56 -5.64 23.05 -17.05
CA SER A 56 -6.58 24.16 -16.94
C SER A 56 -5.87 25.52 -16.85
N CYS A 57 -4.77 25.62 -16.10
CA CYS A 57 -3.93 26.83 -16.02
C CYS A 57 -3.19 27.13 -17.34
N ALA A 58 -2.84 26.09 -18.11
CA ALA A 58 -2.17 26.20 -19.40
C ALA A 58 -3.12 26.43 -20.58
N ALA A 59 -4.44 26.33 -20.37
CA ALA A 59 -5.44 26.40 -21.43
C ALA A 59 -5.33 27.70 -22.24
N LEU A 60 -5.36 27.58 -23.56
CA LEU A 60 -5.33 28.71 -24.49
C LEU A 60 -6.73 29.29 -24.66
N SER A 61 -6.83 30.62 -24.73
CA SER A 61 -8.06 31.27 -25.20
C SER A 61 -8.25 31.01 -26.71
N ALA A 62 -9.46 31.17 -27.24
CA ALA A 62 -9.70 31.02 -28.68
C ALA A 62 -8.80 31.92 -29.55
N LYS A 63 -8.55 33.14 -29.08
CA LYS A 63 -7.66 34.11 -29.72
C LYS A 63 -6.21 33.62 -29.71
N ASP A 64 -5.75 33.11 -28.57
CA ASP A 64 -4.38 32.60 -28.43
C ASP A 64 -4.17 31.32 -29.25
N SER A 65 -5.15 30.43 -29.30
CA SER A 65 -5.11 29.23 -30.15
C SER A 65 -4.93 29.59 -31.64
N THR A 66 -5.64 30.61 -32.11
CA THR A 66 -5.48 31.11 -33.49
C THR A 66 -4.12 31.73 -33.71
N ARG A 67 -3.57 32.41 -32.68
CA ARG A 67 -2.21 32.98 -32.73
C ARG A 67 -1.15 31.88 -32.81
N VAL A 68 -1.25 30.84 -31.99
CA VAL A 68 -0.34 29.68 -31.99
C VAL A 68 -0.33 29.04 -33.38
N LEU A 69 -1.50 28.74 -33.94
CA LEU A 69 -1.62 28.12 -35.27
C LEU A 69 -1.04 28.97 -36.42
N LYS A 70 -0.97 30.30 -36.25
CA LYS A 70 -0.35 31.19 -37.23
C LYS A 70 1.18 31.18 -37.17
N GLN A 71 1.78 30.71 -36.09
CA GLN A 71 3.22 30.81 -35.83
C GLN A 71 3.90 29.44 -35.69
N THR A 72 3.19 28.40 -35.26
CA THR A 72 3.71 27.07 -34.95
C THR A 72 2.58 26.03 -34.89
N THR A 73 2.89 24.79 -34.49
CA THR A 73 1.92 23.72 -34.21
C THR A 73 1.60 23.65 -32.72
N PHE A 74 0.44 23.08 -32.35
CA PHE A 74 0.12 22.87 -30.93
C PHE A 74 1.13 21.96 -30.22
N ASN A 75 1.67 20.96 -30.91
CA ASN A 75 2.64 20.03 -30.32
C ASN A 75 3.98 20.73 -30.00
N GLU A 76 4.45 21.58 -30.92
CA GLU A 76 5.65 22.38 -30.72
C GLU A 76 5.43 23.46 -29.64
N TYR A 77 4.27 24.11 -29.63
CA TYR A 77 3.86 25.01 -28.54
C TYR A 77 3.86 24.31 -27.17
N ASP A 78 3.26 23.13 -27.06
CA ASP A 78 3.19 22.38 -25.80
C ASP A 78 4.60 22.01 -25.29
N ASN A 79 5.50 21.61 -26.19
CA ASN A 79 6.89 21.29 -25.84
C ASN A 79 7.65 22.53 -25.34
N LEU A 80 7.52 23.66 -26.04
CA LEU A 80 8.18 24.91 -25.65
C LEU A 80 7.62 25.47 -24.33
N LEU A 81 6.29 25.41 -24.15
CA LEU A 81 5.63 25.82 -22.92
C LEU A 81 6.09 24.96 -21.75
N GLN A 82 6.14 23.63 -21.90
CA GLN A 82 6.62 22.73 -20.86
C GLN A 82 8.06 23.05 -20.48
N SER A 83 8.95 23.20 -21.46
CA SER A 83 10.35 23.58 -21.22
C SER A 83 10.45 24.87 -20.39
N LYS A 84 9.71 25.91 -20.76
CA LYS A 84 9.70 27.19 -20.03
C LYS A 84 9.08 27.11 -18.64
N LEU A 85 8.07 26.27 -18.46
CA LEU A 85 7.48 26.03 -17.14
C LEU A 85 8.46 25.34 -16.19
N PHE A 86 9.22 24.35 -16.66
CA PHE A 86 10.22 23.69 -15.82
C PHE A 86 11.45 24.56 -15.53
N GLU A 87 11.79 25.48 -16.44
CA GLU A 87 12.88 26.44 -16.23
C GLU A 87 12.52 27.50 -15.18
N ASN A 88 11.29 28.03 -15.23
CA ASN A 88 10.95 29.28 -14.53
C ASN A 88 9.86 29.15 -13.45
N CYS A 89 9.27 27.96 -13.24
CA CYS A 89 8.17 27.79 -12.28
C CYS A 89 8.52 26.86 -11.12
N THR A 90 9.15 27.42 -10.08
CA THR A 90 9.46 26.72 -8.82
C THR A 90 8.21 26.22 -8.09
N ALA A 91 7.05 26.79 -8.38
CA ALA A 91 5.77 26.36 -7.84
C ALA A 91 5.43 24.91 -8.21
N ILE A 92 5.78 24.45 -9.41
CA ILE A 92 5.53 23.07 -9.85
C ILE A 92 6.26 22.09 -8.93
N GLU A 93 7.56 22.29 -8.75
CA GLU A 93 8.38 21.45 -7.88
C GLU A 93 7.89 21.50 -6.43
N THR A 94 7.59 22.69 -5.92
CA THR A 94 7.07 22.88 -4.56
C THR A 94 5.78 22.09 -4.35
N LYS A 95 4.83 22.15 -5.29
CA LYS A 95 3.56 21.43 -5.20
C LYS A 95 3.77 19.91 -5.31
N LEU A 96 4.65 19.44 -6.19
CA LEU A 96 4.97 18.01 -6.33
C LEU A 96 5.66 17.45 -5.08
N THR A 97 6.56 18.21 -4.46
CA THR A 97 7.22 17.81 -3.21
C THR A 97 6.20 17.69 -2.07
N LYS A 98 5.34 18.70 -1.89
CA LYS A 98 4.23 18.63 -0.91
C LYS A 98 3.30 17.44 -1.16
N LEU A 99 3.01 17.15 -2.43
CA LEU A 99 2.21 15.98 -2.80
C LEU A 99 2.91 14.68 -2.40
N ARG A 100 4.20 14.51 -2.71
CA ARG A 100 5.01 13.34 -2.30
C ARG A 100 5.03 13.17 -0.78
N GLU A 101 5.30 14.24 -0.04
CA GLU A 101 5.29 14.24 1.42
C GLU A 101 3.92 13.83 1.97
N SER A 102 2.83 14.27 1.34
CA SER A 102 1.46 13.91 1.76
C SER A 102 1.13 12.42 1.62
N TYR A 103 1.87 11.66 0.80
CA TYR A 103 1.75 10.20 0.71
C TYR A 103 2.53 9.46 1.81
N LEU A 104 3.54 10.11 2.40
CA LEU A 104 4.39 9.55 3.46
C LEU A 104 3.82 9.79 4.86
N ILE A 105 3.02 10.83 5.03
CA ILE A 105 2.40 11.15 6.33
C ILE A 105 1.33 10.11 6.65
N THR A 106 1.63 9.23 7.62
CA THR A 106 0.69 8.26 8.20
C THR A 106 -0.39 8.96 9.03
N ASN A 107 -0.08 10.12 9.62
CA ASN A 107 -1.03 10.99 10.32
C ASN A 107 -1.70 11.97 9.38
N MET A 108 -2.51 11.39 8.51
CA MET A 108 -3.36 12.10 7.58
C MET A 108 -4.33 13.07 8.30
N ASP A 109 -4.58 12.88 9.61
CA ASP A 109 -5.55 13.55 10.49
C ASP A 109 -5.88 15.03 10.23
N SER A 110 -4.94 15.90 9.88
CA SER A 110 -5.26 17.34 9.66
C SER A 110 -6.24 17.60 8.51
N LEU A 111 -6.26 16.75 7.47
CA LEU A 111 -7.24 16.81 6.37
C LEU A 111 -8.55 16.05 6.68
N TYR A 112 -8.61 15.35 7.81
CA TYR A 112 -9.68 14.42 8.14
C TYR A 112 -10.33 14.66 9.50
N ASN A 113 -9.93 15.74 10.18
CA ASN A 113 -10.42 16.10 11.51
C ASN A 113 -11.72 16.92 11.49
N THR A 114 -12.51 16.85 10.43
CA THR A 114 -13.83 17.49 10.38
C THR A 114 -14.89 16.49 9.93
N GLU A 115 -15.85 16.29 10.84
CA GLU A 115 -16.97 15.35 10.81
C GLU A 115 -17.82 15.37 9.53
N LYS A 116 -18.49 14.23 9.24
CA LYS A 116 -19.84 14.03 8.64
C LYS A 116 -20.31 14.89 7.44
N GLN A 117 -19.49 15.74 6.84
CA GLN A 117 -19.95 16.76 5.89
C GLN A 117 -20.45 16.17 4.56
N TYR A 118 -20.01 14.96 4.19
CA TYR A 118 -20.22 14.41 2.85
C TYR A 118 -21.05 13.12 2.81
N LYS A 119 -21.83 12.83 3.86
CA LYS A 119 -22.61 11.58 3.98
C LYS A 119 -23.46 11.26 2.74
N ASN A 120 -24.09 12.26 2.14
CA ASN A 120 -24.90 12.07 0.92
C ASN A 120 -24.06 11.65 -0.29
N ILE A 121 -22.86 12.22 -0.44
CA ILE A 121 -21.91 11.83 -1.50
C ILE A 121 -21.42 10.40 -1.22
N GLU A 122 -21.07 10.11 0.03
CA GLU A 122 -20.63 8.77 0.45
C GLU A 122 -21.69 7.69 0.18
N GLU A 123 -22.95 7.93 0.55
CA GLU A 123 -24.07 7.05 0.23
C GLU A 123 -24.26 6.88 -1.28
N GLY A 124 -24.07 7.98 -2.03
CA GLY A 124 -24.06 7.98 -3.49
C GLY A 124 -22.92 7.17 -4.12
N LEU A 125 -21.82 6.93 -3.39
CA LEU A 125 -20.66 6.16 -3.87
C LEU A 125 -20.73 4.67 -3.55
N LEU A 126 -21.58 4.23 -2.63
CA LEU A 126 -21.72 2.81 -2.27
C LEU A 126 -22.06 1.96 -3.51
N GLY A 127 -21.19 1.02 -3.86
CA GLY A 127 -21.27 0.32 -5.14
C GLY A 127 -20.07 -0.57 -5.42
N SER A 128 -20.15 -1.29 -6.54
CA SER A 128 -19.01 -2.01 -7.11
C SER A 128 -18.45 -1.25 -8.31
N TYR A 129 -17.13 -1.31 -8.50
CA TYR A 129 -16.40 -0.60 -9.54
C TYR A 129 -15.37 -1.54 -10.15
N GLY A 130 -15.53 -1.88 -11.43
CA GLY A 130 -14.59 -2.73 -12.14
C GLY A 130 -13.29 -1.97 -12.45
N LEU A 131 -12.15 -2.46 -11.95
CA LEU A 131 -10.83 -1.87 -12.17
C LEU A 131 -10.16 -2.53 -13.38
N SER A 132 -10.78 -2.42 -14.55
CA SER A 132 -10.36 -3.08 -15.80
C SER A 132 -9.15 -2.43 -16.49
N PHE A 133 -8.51 -1.46 -15.83
CA PHE A 133 -7.31 -0.77 -16.30
C PHE A 133 -6.07 -1.35 -15.62
N GLY A 134 -5.35 -2.20 -16.36
CA GLY A 134 -4.15 -2.93 -15.93
C GLY A 134 -3.89 -4.13 -16.85
N ASN A 135 -2.81 -4.89 -16.60
CA ASN A 135 -2.64 -6.19 -17.28
C ASN A 135 -3.83 -7.07 -16.94
N ARG A 136 -4.64 -7.40 -17.95
CA ARG A 136 -5.81 -8.26 -17.78
C ARG A 136 -5.31 -9.66 -17.46
N SER A 137 -5.53 -10.10 -16.22
CA SER A 137 -5.48 -11.52 -15.90
C SER A 137 -6.60 -12.20 -16.68
N PRO A 138 -6.35 -13.28 -17.44
CA PRO A 138 -7.41 -14.05 -18.08
C PRO A 138 -8.50 -14.53 -17.10
N GLU A 139 -8.18 -14.59 -15.81
CA GLU A 139 -9.02 -15.04 -14.70
C GLU A 139 -9.99 -13.96 -14.16
N GLY A 140 -9.89 -12.71 -14.61
CA GLY A 140 -10.81 -11.63 -14.24
C GLY A 140 -10.13 -10.31 -13.86
N SER A 141 -10.86 -9.20 -14.04
CA SER A 141 -10.38 -7.87 -13.63
C SER A 141 -10.63 -7.62 -12.13
N PRO A 142 -9.72 -6.93 -11.43
CA PRO A 142 -9.96 -6.56 -10.04
C PRO A 142 -11.25 -5.73 -9.87
N THR A 143 -11.95 -5.91 -8.77
CA THR A 143 -13.18 -5.15 -8.46
C THR A 143 -13.06 -4.45 -7.12
N LEU A 144 -13.32 -3.14 -7.10
CA LEU A 144 -13.44 -2.33 -5.89
C LEU A 144 -14.89 -2.32 -5.42
N PHE A 145 -15.12 -2.70 -4.18
CA PHE A 145 -16.39 -2.55 -3.48
C PHE A 145 -16.26 -1.42 -2.46
N LEU A 146 -17.05 -0.35 -2.63
CA LEU A 146 -17.26 0.66 -1.60
C LEU A 146 -18.49 0.24 -0.79
N TYR A 147 -18.24 -0.16 0.45
CA TYR A 147 -19.23 -0.77 1.32
C TYR A 147 -19.58 0.17 2.49
N HIS A 148 -20.63 -0.20 3.23
CA HIS A 148 -21.11 0.55 4.39
C HIS A 148 -20.02 0.71 5.46
N ASN A 149 -20.21 1.68 6.36
CA ASN A 149 -19.27 2.03 7.44
C ASN A 149 -17.87 2.39 6.94
N ASN A 150 -17.80 3.04 5.77
CA ASN A 150 -16.55 3.54 5.18
C ASN A 150 -15.51 2.42 4.98
N LYS A 151 -15.94 1.19 4.70
CA LYS A 151 -15.06 0.05 4.40
C LYS A 151 -15.00 -0.19 2.90
N TYR A 152 -13.82 -0.54 2.40
CA TYR A 152 -13.67 -1.00 1.02
C TYR A 152 -12.97 -2.36 0.96
N VAL A 153 -13.27 -3.08 -0.11
CA VAL A 153 -12.61 -4.34 -0.47
C VAL A 153 -12.24 -4.26 -1.95
N ILE A 154 -10.98 -4.50 -2.30
CA ILE A 154 -10.54 -4.78 -3.65
C ILE A 154 -10.28 -6.27 -3.73
N VAL A 155 -10.96 -6.95 -4.64
CA VAL A 155 -10.82 -8.38 -4.89
C VAL A 155 -10.17 -8.56 -6.25
N SER A 156 -9.13 -9.36 -6.31
CA SER A 156 -8.50 -9.85 -7.53
C SER A 156 -8.23 -11.35 -7.39
N PHE A 157 -7.83 -12.01 -8.48
CA PHE A 157 -7.52 -13.43 -8.43
C PHE A 157 -6.40 -13.71 -7.40
N GLY A 158 -6.71 -14.48 -6.36
CA GLY A 158 -5.78 -14.85 -5.30
C GLY A 158 -5.41 -13.75 -4.29
N GLU A 159 -5.97 -12.53 -4.41
CA GLU A 159 -5.59 -11.41 -3.55
C GLU A 159 -6.81 -10.58 -3.11
N VAL A 160 -6.76 -10.14 -1.84
CA VAL A 160 -7.75 -9.23 -1.27
C VAL A 160 -7.03 -8.06 -0.59
N GLN A 161 -7.43 -6.85 -0.93
CA GLN A 161 -7.02 -5.65 -0.19
C GLN A 161 -8.25 -5.03 0.46
N THR A 162 -8.19 -4.84 1.77
CA THR A 162 -9.24 -4.13 2.51
C THR A 162 -8.70 -2.86 3.15
N GLY A 163 -9.60 -1.95 3.47
CA GLY A 163 -9.25 -0.68 4.09
C GLY A 163 -10.46 0.17 4.41
N THR A 164 -10.20 1.44 4.71
CA THR A 164 -11.25 2.44 4.90
C THR A 164 -11.26 3.44 3.75
N TRP A 165 -12.40 4.08 3.51
CA TRP A 165 -12.50 5.11 2.48
C TRP A 165 -13.27 6.33 2.98
N ARG A 166 -13.00 7.48 2.38
CA ARG A 166 -13.65 8.75 2.77
C ARG A 166 -13.62 9.76 1.64
N VAL A 167 -14.62 10.63 1.62
CA VAL A 167 -14.67 11.78 0.71
C VAL A 167 -13.93 12.97 1.33
N VAL A 168 -13.14 13.66 0.51
CA VAL A 168 -12.38 14.87 0.86
C VAL A 168 -12.74 15.97 -0.12
N LYS A 169 -13.06 17.16 0.40
CA LYS A 169 -13.40 18.35 -0.38
C LYS A 169 -14.44 18.05 -1.48
N GLU A 170 -15.45 17.24 -1.16
CA GLU A 170 -16.59 16.84 -2.02
C GLU A 170 -16.25 16.04 -3.29
N LYS A 171 -15.02 16.10 -3.78
CA LYS A 171 -14.63 15.60 -5.11
C LYS A 171 -13.54 14.54 -5.12
N TYR A 172 -12.93 14.27 -3.96
CA TYR A 172 -11.85 13.28 -3.86
C TYR A 172 -12.29 12.11 -2.99
N LEU A 173 -12.07 10.90 -3.47
CA LEU A 173 -12.23 9.65 -2.73
C LEU A 173 -10.84 9.14 -2.33
N HIS A 174 -10.61 8.98 -1.04
CA HIS A 174 -9.36 8.44 -0.52
C HIS A 174 -9.59 7.02 -0.01
N LEU A 175 -8.92 6.05 -0.61
CA LEU A 175 -8.88 4.67 -0.16
C LEU A 175 -7.61 4.47 0.70
N ASN A 176 -7.80 4.15 1.98
CA ASN A 176 -6.73 3.95 2.94
C ASN A 176 -6.63 2.45 3.25
N PRO A 177 -5.65 1.74 2.67
CA PRO A 177 -5.49 0.31 2.92
C PRO A 177 -5.23 0.06 4.39
N ASN A 178 -5.80 -1.03 4.91
CA ASN A 178 -5.44 -1.55 6.21
C ASN A 178 -3.94 -1.88 6.19
N LYS A 179 -3.20 -1.29 7.13
CA LYS A 179 -1.78 -1.55 7.33
C LYS A 179 -1.57 -2.23 8.67
N THR A 180 -0.57 -3.11 8.71
CA THR A 180 -0.04 -3.57 9.98
C THR A 180 0.80 -2.45 10.59
N LYS A 181 0.81 -2.36 11.93
CA LYS A 181 1.62 -1.35 12.65
C LYS A 181 3.12 -1.53 12.38
N TYR A 182 3.54 -2.77 12.18
CA TYR A 182 4.91 -3.19 11.94
C TYR A 182 4.94 -4.20 10.77
N PRO A 183 6.09 -4.36 10.08
CA PRO A 183 6.25 -5.36 9.02
C PRO A 183 6.25 -6.80 9.54
N PHE A 184 6.23 -7.00 10.86
CA PHE A 184 6.23 -8.31 11.48
C PHE A 184 5.23 -8.38 12.62
N SER A 185 4.65 -9.56 12.82
CA SER A 185 3.98 -9.91 14.07
C SER A 185 4.58 -11.19 14.63
N VAL A 186 4.83 -11.21 15.93
CA VAL A 186 5.30 -12.40 16.65
C VAL A 186 4.21 -12.82 17.61
N TYR A 187 3.81 -14.08 17.51
CA TYR A 187 2.88 -14.72 18.41
C TYR A 187 3.60 -15.84 19.14
N GLY A 188 3.29 -16.05 20.40
CA GLY A 188 3.89 -17.10 21.19
C GLY A 188 2.87 -17.83 22.05
N ARG A 189 3.27 -19.01 22.49
CA ARG A 189 2.63 -19.76 23.56
C ARG A 189 3.68 -20.46 24.39
N TYR A 190 3.29 -20.85 25.60
CA TYR A 190 4.05 -21.83 26.36
C TYR A 190 3.62 -23.24 25.94
N ASN A 191 4.57 -24.02 25.44
CA ASN A 191 4.43 -25.41 25.04
C ASN A 191 5.26 -26.29 26.01
N PRO A 192 4.59 -26.96 26.96
CA PRO A 192 5.29 -27.79 27.96
C PRO A 192 6.06 -28.97 27.36
N SER A 193 5.69 -29.42 26.15
CA SER A 193 6.26 -30.62 25.53
C SER A 193 7.67 -30.42 24.96
N ILE A 194 8.11 -29.17 24.80
CA ILE A 194 9.45 -28.85 24.23
C ILE A 194 10.44 -28.33 25.30
N GLY A 195 10.05 -28.33 26.58
CA GLY A 195 10.89 -27.91 27.69
C GLY A 195 11.45 -26.50 27.51
N ASP A 196 12.74 -26.34 27.76
CA ASP A 196 13.44 -25.04 27.62
C ASP A 196 13.88 -24.72 26.19
N SER A 197 13.61 -25.62 25.24
CA SER A 197 13.89 -25.36 23.83
C SER A 197 12.85 -24.44 23.23
N THR A 198 13.24 -23.73 22.17
CA THR A 198 12.34 -22.88 21.40
C THR A 198 12.02 -23.52 20.07
N LYS A 199 10.76 -23.40 19.64
CA LYS A 199 10.30 -23.68 18.29
C LYS A 199 9.75 -22.39 17.69
N THR A 200 10.15 -22.05 16.47
CA THR A 200 9.64 -20.89 15.74
C THR A 200 9.18 -21.30 14.35
N SER A 201 7.94 -20.99 14.03
CA SER A 201 7.36 -21.13 12.68
C SER A 201 7.40 -19.80 11.94
N PHE A 202 7.77 -19.82 10.67
CA PHE A 202 7.76 -18.66 9.80
C PHE A 202 6.61 -18.79 8.80
N LEU A 203 5.53 -18.04 9.01
CA LEU A 203 4.34 -18.06 8.16
C LEU A 203 4.22 -16.73 7.41
N GLY A 204 4.61 -16.71 6.15
CA GLY A 204 4.63 -15.51 5.32
C GLY A 204 5.00 -15.85 3.89
N ASP A 205 4.55 -15.04 2.94
CA ASP A 205 4.72 -15.27 1.51
C ASP A 205 6.11 -14.87 0.98
N ARG A 206 6.90 -14.11 1.75
CA ARG A 206 8.18 -13.53 1.27
C ARG A 206 9.36 -13.59 2.21
N PHE A 207 9.33 -14.47 3.21
CA PHE A 207 10.52 -14.74 3.99
C PHE A 207 11.68 -15.09 3.04
N SER A 208 12.80 -14.39 3.20
CA SER A 208 13.92 -14.47 2.27
C SER A 208 15.25 -14.28 3.00
N TYR A 209 16.34 -14.27 2.25
CA TYR A 209 17.66 -13.89 2.79
C TYR A 209 17.73 -12.44 3.29
N ARG A 210 16.73 -11.62 3.01
CA ARG A 210 16.62 -10.22 3.49
C ARG A 210 15.79 -10.08 4.73
N THR A 211 15.02 -11.10 5.09
CA THR A 211 14.32 -11.13 6.35
C THR A 211 15.29 -11.68 7.38
N LEU A 212 15.73 -10.82 8.28
CA LEU A 212 16.80 -11.08 9.22
C LEU A 212 16.22 -11.24 10.63
N ILE A 213 16.79 -12.16 11.41
CA ILE A 213 16.37 -12.47 12.78
C ILE A 213 17.56 -12.55 13.72
N THR A 214 17.34 -12.16 14.98
CA THR A 214 18.20 -12.55 16.10
C THR A 214 17.37 -12.87 17.33
N TYR A 215 17.82 -13.87 18.09
CA TYR A 215 17.23 -14.27 19.35
C TYR A 215 18.02 -13.64 20.50
N ASN A 216 17.31 -13.21 21.54
CA ASN A 216 17.80 -12.47 22.70
C ASN A 216 18.26 -11.04 22.43
N LYS A 217 18.42 -10.28 23.52
CA LYS A 217 18.84 -8.89 23.48
C LYS A 217 20.28 -8.78 22.99
N THR A 218 20.51 -8.00 21.94
CA THR A 218 21.86 -7.68 21.46
C THR A 218 22.25 -6.25 21.85
N THR A 219 23.28 -6.12 22.69
CA THR A 219 23.87 -4.82 23.08
C THR A 219 25.04 -4.41 22.19
N LYS A 220 25.58 -5.34 21.38
CA LYS A 220 26.71 -5.09 20.47
C LYS A 220 26.29 -4.25 19.25
N SER A 221 27.21 -3.43 18.75
CA SER A 221 27.13 -2.73 17.47
C SER A 221 28.41 -3.03 16.67
N PRO A 222 28.32 -3.49 15.41
CA PRO A 222 27.10 -3.84 14.69
C PRO A 222 26.39 -5.05 15.30
N VAL A 223 25.06 -5.12 15.14
CA VAL A 223 24.26 -6.28 15.55
C VAL A 223 24.44 -7.39 14.52
N ASN A 224 24.76 -8.59 14.97
CA ASN A 224 24.76 -9.76 14.09
C ASN A 224 23.33 -10.25 13.89
N LEU A 225 22.88 -10.24 12.65
CA LEU A 225 21.56 -10.71 12.24
C LEU A 225 21.69 -11.92 11.33
N THR A 226 20.81 -12.90 11.50
CA THR A 226 20.83 -14.15 10.72
C THR A 226 19.70 -14.12 9.68
N PRO A 227 19.98 -14.38 8.40
CA PRO A 227 18.93 -14.56 7.40
C PRO A 227 17.96 -15.68 7.78
N ILE A 228 16.67 -15.50 7.51
CA ILE A 228 15.69 -16.57 7.68
C ILE A 228 15.92 -17.66 6.65
N PHE A 229 16.04 -17.29 5.37
CA PHE A 229 16.40 -18.21 4.28
C PHE A 229 17.78 -17.91 3.69
N ASN A 230 18.37 -18.88 2.99
CA ASN A 230 19.56 -18.68 2.17
C ASN A 230 19.25 -17.82 0.92
N LYS A 231 20.30 -17.23 0.33
CA LYS A 231 20.19 -16.31 -0.82
C LYS A 231 19.47 -16.93 -2.02
N ASP A 232 19.74 -18.21 -2.28
CA ASP A 232 19.26 -18.94 -3.45
C ASP A 232 18.18 -19.97 -3.07
N ALA A 233 17.39 -19.67 -2.04
CA ALA A 233 16.29 -20.53 -1.61
C ALA A 233 15.26 -20.71 -2.74
N ASN A 234 15.12 -21.95 -3.24
CA ASN A 234 14.26 -22.28 -4.38
C ASN A 234 13.38 -23.53 -4.17
N CYS A 235 13.63 -24.32 -3.12
CA CYS A 235 12.80 -25.45 -2.72
C CYS A 235 12.05 -25.10 -1.43
N PHE A 236 10.75 -25.34 -1.34
CA PHE A 236 9.93 -24.75 -0.27
C PHE A 236 8.92 -25.77 0.26
N ASP A 237 9.29 -26.43 1.37
CA ASP A 237 8.43 -27.40 2.05
C ASP A 237 7.91 -26.83 3.37
N LEU A 238 6.61 -26.53 3.40
CA LEU A 238 5.95 -26.06 4.61
C LEU A 238 5.75 -27.22 5.61
N PRO A 239 5.88 -26.98 6.93
CA PRO A 239 6.12 -25.68 7.57
C PRO A 239 7.61 -25.33 7.78
N TYR A 240 7.92 -24.04 7.72
CA TYR A 240 9.26 -23.49 7.98
C TYR A 240 9.53 -23.37 9.47
N ILE A 241 10.24 -24.34 10.06
CA ILE A 241 10.49 -24.41 11.50
C ILE A 241 11.98 -24.25 11.80
N HIS A 242 12.29 -23.37 12.75
CA HIS A 242 13.60 -23.29 13.39
C HIS A 242 13.51 -23.67 14.87
N LYS A 243 14.56 -24.29 15.41
CA LYS A 243 14.66 -24.67 16.82
C LYS A 243 15.92 -24.10 17.46
N THR A 244 15.82 -23.62 18.70
CA THR A 244 16.97 -23.23 19.52
C THR A 244 16.93 -23.92 20.88
N ALA A 245 18.07 -23.97 21.57
CA ALA A 245 18.20 -24.67 22.84
C ALA A 245 17.67 -23.90 24.07
N SER A 246 17.28 -22.63 23.92
CA SER A 246 16.86 -21.78 25.05
C SER A 246 15.69 -20.90 24.68
N VAL A 247 14.87 -20.59 25.69
CA VAL A 247 13.74 -19.65 25.58
C VAL A 247 14.27 -18.22 25.41
N PRO A 248 13.97 -17.51 24.30
CA PRO A 248 14.48 -16.18 24.08
C PRO A 248 13.73 -15.17 24.96
N GLN A 249 14.47 -14.23 25.57
CA GLN A 249 13.86 -13.07 26.24
C GLN A 249 13.28 -12.06 25.25
N GLN A 250 13.77 -12.08 24.01
CA GLN A 250 13.41 -11.16 22.94
C GLN A 250 13.62 -11.83 21.59
N ILE A 251 12.74 -11.55 20.64
CA ILE A 251 12.93 -11.88 19.22
C ILE A 251 13.04 -10.56 18.47
N SER A 252 14.09 -10.38 17.67
CA SER A 252 14.28 -9.15 16.89
C SER A 252 14.31 -9.48 15.41
N LEU A 253 13.56 -8.73 14.61
CA LEU A 253 13.38 -8.92 13.18
C LEU A 253 13.73 -7.65 12.42
N ALA A 254 14.25 -7.79 11.21
CA ALA A 254 14.54 -6.69 10.31
C ALA A 254 14.34 -7.12 8.84
N PHE A 255 14.08 -6.15 7.96
CA PHE A 255 13.99 -6.39 6.52
C PHE A 255 14.97 -5.48 5.78
N ASN A 256 15.98 -6.07 5.12
CA ASN A 256 16.95 -5.29 4.35
C ASN A 256 16.42 -5.00 2.93
N GLN A 257 15.97 -3.77 2.67
CA GLN A 257 15.45 -3.37 1.36
C GLN A 257 16.54 -3.13 0.31
N SER A 258 17.76 -2.72 0.70
CA SER A 258 18.76 -2.17 -0.22
C SER A 258 19.57 -3.20 -0.99
N TYR A 259 19.49 -4.50 -0.64
CA TYR A 259 20.33 -5.59 -1.18
C TYR A 259 21.85 -5.46 -0.94
N GLU A 260 22.31 -4.29 -0.54
CA GLU A 260 23.70 -4.00 -0.25
C GLU A 260 24.04 -4.34 1.20
N GLU A 261 25.29 -4.68 1.43
CA GLU A 261 25.90 -4.81 2.76
C GLU A 261 27.00 -3.75 2.83
N SER A 262 26.68 -2.58 3.39
CA SER A 262 27.68 -1.57 3.72
C SER A 262 27.88 -1.51 5.24
N GLU A 263 29.13 -1.33 5.68
CA GLU A 263 29.48 -1.25 7.10
C GLU A 263 28.80 -0.06 7.82
N ASP A 264 28.44 0.99 7.07
CA ASP A 264 27.74 2.16 7.59
C ASP A 264 26.21 2.04 7.52
N GLN A 265 25.70 1.00 6.87
CA GLN A 265 24.27 0.82 6.69
C GLN A 265 23.58 0.57 8.04
N LYS A 266 22.53 1.33 8.28
CA LYS A 266 21.61 1.10 9.41
C LYS A 266 20.34 0.41 8.92
N ILE A 267 19.80 -0.45 9.77
CA ILE A 267 18.54 -1.13 9.53
C ILE A 267 17.59 -0.91 10.71
N THR A 268 16.29 -0.80 10.41
CA THR A 268 15.24 -0.79 11.43
C THR A 268 15.10 -2.18 12.03
N LEU A 269 15.44 -2.30 13.31
CA LEU A 269 15.26 -3.52 14.10
C LEU A 269 13.97 -3.43 14.90
N TYR A 270 13.04 -4.35 14.67
CA TYR A 270 11.79 -4.52 15.40
C TYR A 270 11.97 -5.59 16.47
N SER A 271 11.99 -5.19 17.74
CA SER A 271 12.30 -6.05 18.87
C SER A 271 11.05 -6.34 19.70
N PHE A 272 10.64 -7.62 19.75
CA PHE A 272 9.47 -8.14 20.44
C PHE A 272 9.90 -8.77 21.77
N LYS A 273 9.46 -8.21 22.91
CA LYS A 273 9.83 -8.78 24.22
C LYS A 273 8.96 -9.98 24.58
N ASN A 274 9.59 -11.04 25.10
CA ASN A 274 8.92 -12.24 25.59
C ASN A 274 8.77 -12.17 27.12
N THR A 275 7.81 -11.41 27.61
CA THR A 275 7.56 -11.24 29.06
C THR A 275 6.77 -12.41 29.67
N THR A 276 6.21 -13.28 28.84
CA THR A 276 5.32 -14.40 29.23
C THR A 276 6.03 -15.76 29.19
N ASN A 277 7.34 -15.78 28.93
CA ASN A 277 8.15 -16.99 28.83
C ASN A 277 7.59 -18.01 27.81
N PHE A 278 7.09 -17.52 26.69
CA PHE A 278 6.70 -18.38 25.56
C PHE A 278 7.93 -19.05 24.96
N ASN A 279 7.77 -20.29 24.50
CA ASN A 279 8.83 -21.09 23.89
C ASN A 279 8.42 -21.68 22.52
N ASP A 280 7.18 -21.46 22.09
CA ASP A 280 6.66 -21.90 20.79
C ASP A 280 6.05 -20.69 20.09
N PHE A 281 6.65 -20.27 18.98
CA PHE A 281 6.38 -19.00 18.30
C PHE A 281 5.92 -19.19 16.87
N ILE A 282 5.11 -18.23 16.41
CA ILE A 282 4.77 -18.04 15.00
C ILE A 282 5.13 -16.60 14.64
N ILE A 283 5.89 -16.43 13.57
CA ILE A 283 6.29 -15.14 13.03
C ILE A 283 5.62 -14.95 11.68
N PHE A 284 4.91 -13.83 11.54
CA PHE A 284 4.33 -13.38 10.28
C PHE A 284 5.12 -12.21 9.69
N GLU A 285 5.23 -12.19 8.37
CA GLU A 285 5.81 -11.10 7.60
C GLU A 285 4.71 -10.34 6.84
N TYR A 286 4.77 -9.01 6.88
CA TYR A 286 3.86 -8.07 6.24
C TYR A 286 4.60 -6.92 5.52
N THR A 287 5.84 -7.13 5.08
CA THR A 287 6.69 -6.09 4.46
C THR A 287 6.04 -5.41 3.25
N ARG A 288 5.20 -6.11 2.49
CA ARG A 288 4.36 -5.50 1.42
C ARG A 288 3.20 -4.67 1.95
N ALA A 289 2.54 -5.13 3.02
CA ALA A 289 1.36 -4.47 3.56
C ALA A 289 1.70 -3.12 4.19
N GLU A 290 2.89 -2.99 4.80
CA GLU A 290 3.41 -1.72 5.31
C GLU A 290 3.53 -0.65 4.19
N ASN A 291 3.97 -1.10 3.01
CA ASN A 291 4.23 -0.25 1.84
C ASN A 291 2.98 0.12 1.02
N LYS A 292 1.79 -0.36 1.39
CA LYS A 292 0.56 0.00 0.65
C LYS A 292 0.31 1.51 0.76
N MET A 293 0.28 2.24 -0.35
CA MET A 293 -0.01 3.67 -0.31
C MET A 293 -1.52 3.93 -0.36
N PRO A 294 -2.02 5.00 0.29
CA PRO A 294 -3.37 5.47 0.06
C PRO A 294 -3.59 5.75 -1.43
N ILE A 295 -4.75 5.34 -1.95
CA ILE A 295 -5.16 5.62 -3.32
C ILE A 295 -6.09 6.83 -3.28
N ARG A 296 -5.81 7.82 -4.12
CA ARG A 296 -6.59 9.05 -4.22
C ARG A 296 -7.23 9.12 -5.60
N VAL A 297 -8.55 9.31 -5.62
CA VAL A 297 -9.39 9.12 -6.81
C VAL A 297 -10.32 10.30 -6.95
N LEU A 298 -10.55 10.78 -8.17
CA LEU A 298 -11.52 11.84 -8.44
C LEU A 298 -12.93 11.25 -8.57
N ILE A 299 -13.91 11.93 -7.97
CA ILE A 299 -15.33 11.62 -8.09
C ILE A 299 -15.90 12.47 -9.23
N ASP A 300 -16.55 11.80 -10.19
CA ASP A 300 -17.25 12.45 -11.31
C ASP A 300 -18.62 11.80 -11.50
N GLY A 301 -19.62 12.29 -10.76
CA GLY A 301 -20.97 11.71 -10.75
C GLY A 301 -20.97 10.25 -10.26
N ASN A 302 -21.34 9.32 -11.15
CA ASN A 302 -21.31 7.87 -10.89
C ASN A 302 -19.97 7.22 -11.28
N LYS A 303 -18.95 8.01 -11.61
CA LYS A 303 -17.64 7.55 -12.07
C LYS A 303 -16.55 7.85 -11.05
N LEU A 304 -15.55 6.98 -11.06
CA LEU A 304 -14.29 7.16 -10.36
C LEU A 304 -13.16 7.28 -11.38
N VAL A 305 -12.37 8.36 -11.27
CA VAL A 305 -11.29 8.68 -12.20
C VAL A 305 -9.95 8.53 -11.47
N PHE A 306 -9.23 7.46 -11.78
CA PHE A 306 -7.89 7.15 -11.26
C PHE A 306 -6.78 7.77 -12.11
N GLY A 307 -7.09 8.16 -13.35
CA GLY A 307 -6.15 8.71 -14.34
C GLY A 307 -6.82 9.01 -15.67
N LYS A 308 -6.11 9.62 -16.63
CA LYS A 308 -6.65 10.10 -17.92
C LYS A 308 -7.47 9.07 -18.72
N ARG A 309 -7.18 7.77 -18.55
CA ARG A 309 -7.88 6.65 -19.20
C ARG A 309 -8.30 5.55 -18.22
N GLN A 310 -8.23 5.85 -16.93
CA GLN A 310 -8.51 4.90 -15.86
C GLN A 310 -9.80 5.35 -15.16
N ILE A 311 -10.92 5.13 -15.84
CA ILE A 311 -12.24 5.56 -15.41
C ILE A 311 -13.09 4.31 -15.22
N THR A 312 -13.81 4.25 -14.10
CA THR A 312 -14.73 3.15 -13.82
C THR A 312 -16.08 3.69 -13.38
N GLU A 313 -17.13 2.97 -13.75
CA GLU A 313 -18.52 3.32 -13.50
C GLU A 313 -19.09 2.47 -12.35
N LYS A 314 -19.88 3.14 -11.52
CA LYS A 314 -20.58 2.50 -10.41
C LYS A 314 -21.57 1.46 -10.92
N SER A 315 -21.44 0.26 -10.36
CA SER A 315 -22.40 -0.83 -10.44
C SER A 315 -23.03 -1.09 -9.06
N ALA A 316 -24.15 -1.82 -9.03
CA ALA A 316 -24.79 -2.19 -7.77
C ALA A 316 -23.88 -3.08 -6.92
N LEU A 317 -24.02 -2.99 -5.60
CA LEU A 317 -23.42 -3.98 -4.70
C LEU A 317 -24.09 -5.36 -4.93
N PRO A 318 -23.39 -6.46 -4.57
CA PRO A 318 -24.01 -7.79 -4.56
C PRO A 318 -25.29 -7.82 -3.72
N LYS A 319 -26.23 -8.69 -4.10
CA LYS A 319 -27.50 -8.82 -3.39
C LYS A 319 -27.25 -9.21 -1.92
N PRO A 320 -27.94 -8.58 -0.95
CA PRO A 320 -27.81 -8.96 0.45
C PRO A 320 -28.04 -10.46 0.67
N GLY A 321 -27.14 -11.10 1.41
CA GLY A 321 -27.21 -12.54 1.70
C GLY A 321 -26.72 -13.45 0.58
N SER A 322 -26.27 -12.90 -0.56
CA SER A 322 -25.53 -13.69 -1.56
C SER A 322 -24.16 -14.11 -1.02
N GLU A 323 -23.55 -15.11 -1.66
CA GLU A 323 -22.17 -15.54 -1.36
C GLU A 323 -21.18 -14.37 -1.46
N ASN A 324 -21.28 -13.57 -2.53
CA ASN A 324 -20.44 -12.39 -2.73
C ASN A 324 -20.63 -11.33 -1.63
N ASP A 325 -21.87 -11.07 -1.20
CA ASP A 325 -22.14 -10.15 -0.07
C ASP A 325 -21.53 -10.68 1.24
N SER A 326 -21.66 -11.99 1.49
CA SER A 326 -21.09 -12.64 2.68
C SER A 326 -19.57 -12.60 2.68
N PHE A 327 -18.94 -12.89 1.53
CA PHE A 327 -17.51 -12.81 1.33
C PHE A 327 -16.99 -11.39 1.57
N ILE A 328 -17.61 -10.37 0.98
CA ILE A 328 -17.18 -8.96 1.16
C ILE A 328 -17.33 -8.55 2.63
N LYS A 329 -18.43 -8.92 3.29
CA LYS A 329 -18.63 -8.65 4.72
C LYS A 329 -17.53 -9.28 5.56
N GLU A 330 -17.24 -10.56 5.34
CA GLU A 330 -16.16 -11.27 6.04
C GLU A 330 -14.82 -10.59 5.82
N MET A 331 -14.42 -10.36 4.56
CA MET A 331 -13.15 -9.72 4.22
C MET A 331 -13.02 -8.32 4.83
N SER A 332 -14.09 -7.51 4.78
CA SER A 332 -14.10 -6.14 5.32
C SER A 332 -13.94 -6.08 6.84
N ALA A 333 -14.26 -7.17 7.54
CA ALA A 333 -14.16 -7.31 8.98
C ALA A 333 -12.85 -7.99 9.45
N ILE A 334 -12.01 -8.48 8.52
CA ILE A 334 -10.75 -9.14 8.87
C ILE A 334 -9.86 -8.16 9.63
N ASN A 335 -9.42 -8.62 10.81
CA ASN A 335 -8.29 -8.05 11.52
C ASN A 335 -7.02 -8.78 11.08
N PHE A 336 -6.12 -8.11 10.37
CA PHE A 336 -4.86 -8.72 9.88
C PHE A 336 -3.86 -9.05 10.99
N THR A 337 -4.03 -8.45 12.18
CA THR A 337 -3.15 -8.64 13.34
C THR A 337 -3.99 -8.86 14.58
N PRO A 338 -4.74 -9.98 14.68
CA PRO A 338 -5.55 -10.28 15.85
C PRO A 338 -4.65 -10.44 17.08
N LYS A 339 -5.15 -10.17 18.30
CA LYS A 339 -4.34 -10.37 19.52
C LYS A 339 -4.05 -11.84 19.82
N THR A 340 -4.84 -12.74 19.23
CA THR A 340 -4.81 -14.17 19.48
C THR A 340 -5.12 -14.91 18.20
N MET A 341 -4.47 -16.05 17.99
CA MET A 341 -4.75 -16.96 16.88
C MET A 341 -4.76 -18.40 17.35
N TYR A 342 -5.33 -19.28 16.53
CA TYR A 342 -5.51 -20.69 16.83
C TYR A 342 -4.93 -21.53 15.70
N TYR A 343 -3.95 -22.37 16.02
CA TYR A 343 -3.24 -23.21 15.04
C TYR A 343 -3.06 -24.63 15.57
N ASN A 344 -3.17 -25.64 14.71
CA ASN A 344 -2.73 -26.99 15.07
C ASN A 344 -1.20 -27.13 14.99
N PHE A 345 -0.66 -28.35 15.12
CA PHE A 345 0.77 -28.60 15.06
C PHE A 345 1.39 -28.44 13.67
N GLY A 346 0.60 -28.66 12.61
CA GLY A 346 1.00 -28.40 11.24
C GLY A 346 0.78 -26.96 10.78
N TYR A 347 0.40 -26.06 11.69
CA TYR A 347 0.13 -24.64 11.41
C TYR A 347 -1.00 -24.39 10.40
N LYS A 348 -2.03 -25.24 10.40
CA LYS A 348 -3.34 -24.87 9.86
C LYS A 348 -4.05 -23.94 10.84
N GLU A 349 -4.55 -22.82 10.33
CA GLU A 349 -5.32 -21.84 11.09
C GLU A 349 -6.75 -22.34 11.38
N PHE A 350 -7.26 -22.02 12.55
CA PHE A 350 -8.64 -22.26 12.97
C PHE A 350 -9.30 -20.93 13.34
N LYS A 351 -10.55 -20.76 12.95
CA LYS A 351 -11.36 -19.61 13.35
C LYS A 351 -11.65 -19.69 14.85
N SER A 352 -11.60 -18.55 15.55
CA SER A 352 -11.76 -18.53 17.00
C SER A 352 -13.13 -19.07 17.45
N GLU A 353 -14.15 -18.88 16.62
CA GLU A 353 -15.54 -19.30 16.81
C GLU A 353 -15.69 -20.83 16.75
N GLU A 354 -14.80 -21.52 16.03
CA GLU A 354 -14.74 -22.97 15.96
C GLU A 354 -14.21 -23.58 17.26
N ILE A 355 -13.39 -22.83 18.01
CA ILE A 355 -12.76 -23.25 19.26
C ILE A 355 -13.66 -22.91 20.45
N ASN A 356 -14.80 -23.61 20.53
CA ASN A 356 -15.81 -23.40 21.58
C ASN A 356 -15.99 -24.62 22.49
N SER A 357 -16.72 -24.43 23.59
CA SER A 357 -16.93 -25.45 24.62
C SER A 357 -17.75 -26.67 24.14
N LYS A 358 -18.49 -26.57 23.03
CA LYS A 358 -19.23 -27.69 22.44
C LYS A 358 -18.27 -28.65 21.73
N SER A 359 -17.34 -28.11 20.94
CA SER A 359 -16.41 -28.89 20.11
C SER A 359 -15.11 -29.25 20.83
N TYR A 360 -14.62 -28.41 21.74
CA TYR A 360 -13.30 -28.55 22.35
C TYR A 360 -13.31 -28.49 23.89
N LYS A 361 -12.35 -29.18 24.51
CA LYS A 361 -12.01 -29.11 25.94
C LYS A 361 -10.61 -28.54 26.09
N TYR A 362 -10.44 -27.50 26.89
CA TYR A 362 -9.11 -27.00 27.23
C TYR A 362 -8.35 -28.02 28.10
N ASN A 363 -7.12 -28.32 27.70
CA ASN A 363 -6.18 -29.18 28.39
C ASN A 363 -5.07 -28.30 28.99
N LYS A 364 -5.17 -28.04 30.30
CA LYS A 364 -4.23 -27.21 31.04
C LYS A 364 -2.80 -27.78 31.03
N LYS A 365 -2.63 -29.11 31.03
CA LYS A 365 -1.31 -29.77 31.06
C LYS A 365 -0.50 -29.52 29.80
N LEU A 366 -1.17 -29.50 28.64
CA LEU A 366 -0.53 -29.28 27.33
C LEU A 366 -0.73 -27.85 26.81
N ASN A 367 -1.45 -27.01 27.56
CA ASN A 367 -1.85 -25.67 27.18
C ASN A 367 -2.50 -25.62 25.77
N ASN A 368 -3.44 -26.51 25.49
CA ASN A 368 -4.10 -26.61 24.19
C ASN A 368 -5.59 -26.98 24.30
N TYR A 369 -6.30 -26.99 23.18
CA TYR A 369 -7.70 -27.37 23.07
C TYR A 369 -7.79 -28.73 22.40
N LYS A 370 -8.39 -29.72 23.07
CA LYS A 370 -8.59 -31.07 22.56
C LYS A 370 -10.02 -31.24 22.08
N TYR A 371 -10.20 -31.78 20.87
CA TYR A 371 -11.51 -32.07 20.31
C TYR A 371 -12.28 -33.09 21.18
N LYS A 372 -13.57 -32.83 21.41
CA LYS A 372 -14.46 -33.66 22.23
C LYS A 372 -15.29 -34.67 21.43
N GLY A 373 -15.51 -34.40 20.14
CA GLY A 373 -16.38 -35.21 19.31
C GLY A 373 -15.80 -36.58 19.01
N LYS A 374 -16.64 -37.46 18.47
CA LYS A 374 -16.18 -38.75 17.93
C LYS A 374 -15.34 -38.46 16.69
N VAL A 375 -14.12 -39.00 16.68
CA VAL A 375 -13.25 -38.96 15.51
C VAL A 375 -13.93 -39.76 14.38
N PRO A 376 -14.11 -39.20 13.17
CA PRO A 376 -14.66 -39.94 12.05
C PRO A 376 -13.83 -41.21 11.79
N ARG A 377 -14.48 -42.32 11.43
CA ARG A 377 -13.76 -43.57 11.08
C ARG A 377 -12.83 -43.41 9.88
N THR A 378 -13.06 -42.39 9.06
CA THR A 378 -12.26 -42.02 7.89
C THR A 378 -11.09 -41.09 8.23
N TYR A 379 -10.92 -40.71 9.50
CA TYR A 379 -9.77 -39.92 9.93
C TYR A 379 -8.57 -40.86 10.11
N GLU A 380 -7.59 -40.71 9.25
CA GLU A 380 -6.31 -41.39 9.36
C GLU A 380 -5.39 -40.52 10.22
N GLU A 381 -4.97 -41.01 11.38
CA GLU A 381 -4.07 -40.27 12.29
C GLU A 381 -2.68 -40.04 11.67
N GLU A 382 -2.32 -40.82 10.65
CA GLU A 382 -1.13 -40.64 9.81
C GLU A 382 -1.30 -39.52 8.76
N THR A 383 -2.49 -38.92 8.60
CA THR A 383 -2.63 -37.71 7.79
C THR A 383 -1.78 -36.59 8.37
N SER A 384 -1.17 -35.78 7.50
CA SER A 384 -0.21 -34.75 7.88
C SER A 384 -0.71 -33.91 9.06
N ASP A 385 0.23 -33.48 9.93
CA ASP A 385 -0.05 -32.62 11.09
C ASP A 385 -0.90 -31.38 10.72
N TYR A 386 -0.88 -30.97 9.45
CA TYR A 386 -1.68 -29.88 8.89
C TYR A 386 -3.20 -30.17 8.92
N HIS A 387 -3.64 -31.39 8.67
CA HIS A 387 -5.07 -31.74 8.66
C HIS A 387 -5.60 -32.15 10.05
N ASN A 388 -4.72 -32.27 11.04
CA ASN A 388 -5.09 -32.68 12.39
C ASN A 388 -5.95 -31.61 13.10
N PHE A 389 -7.23 -31.89 13.30
CA PHE A 389 -8.16 -31.04 14.06
C PHE A 389 -8.36 -31.49 15.51
N LEU A 390 -7.72 -32.59 15.92
CA LEU A 390 -7.89 -33.14 17.26
C LEU A 390 -7.29 -32.25 18.34
N GLN A 391 -6.31 -31.42 17.96
CA GLN A 391 -5.63 -30.50 18.87
C GLN A 391 -5.42 -29.13 18.21
N VAL A 392 -5.82 -28.09 18.93
CA VAL A 392 -5.64 -26.70 18.50
C VAL A 392 -4.95 -25.91 19.60
N ASN A 393 -3.95 -25.13 19.24
CA ASN A 393 -3.11 -24.36 20.14
C ASN A 393 -3.45 -22.87 20.02
N LYS A 394 -3.61 -22.20 21.15
CA LYS A 394 -3.79 -20.74 21.21
C LYS A 394 -2.42 -20.07 21.28
N TYR A 395 -2.21 -19.09 20.41
CA TYR A 395 -1.03 -18.22 20.41
C TYR A 395 -1.44 -16.78 20.69
N GLU A 396 -0.61 -16.05 21.43
CA GLU A 396 -0.84 -14.67 21.84
C GLU A 396 0.23 -13.75 21.27
N MET A 397 -0.17 -12.59 20.76
CA MET A 397 0.75 -11.63 20.16
C MET A 397 1.66 -10.99 21.21
N LEU A 398 2.97 -10.90 20.92
CA LEU A 398 3.92 -10.10 21.69
C LEU A 398 3.70 -8.61 21.37
N GLN A 399 3.08 -7.87 22.29
CA GLN A 399 2.68 -6.47 22.07
C GLN A 399 3.76 -5.45 22.42
N ASP A 400 4.72 -5.81 23.28
CA ASP A 400 5.85 -4.93 23.65
C ASP A 400 6.91 -4.97 22.54
N VAL A 401 6.74 -4.04 21.59
CA VAL A 401 7.59 -3.88 20.42
C VAL A 401 8.33 -2.56 20.49
N THR A 402 9.66 -2.62 20.33
CA THR A 402 10.52 -1.43 20.21
C THR A 402 11.17 -1.38 18.83
N GLN A 403 11.40 -0.17 18.32
CA GLN A 403 12.06 0.08 17.04
C GLN A 403 13.37 0.82 17.27
N GLN A 404 14.46 0.38 16.65
CA GLN A 404 15.76 1.02 16.74
C GLN A 404 16.49 0.94 15.41
N GLN A 405 17.14 2.04 14.98
CA GLN A 405 18.09 2.01 13.87
C GLN A 405 19.45 1.54 14.38
N LYS A 406 20.00 0.47 13.81
CA LYS A 406 21.32 -0.05 14.19
C LYS A 406 22.15 -0.45 12.98
N GLN A 407 23.47 -0.26 13.09
CA GLN A 407 24.41 -0.94 12.21
C GLN A 407 24.29 -2.45 12.41
N PHE A 408 24.49 -3.21 11.34
CA PHE A 408 24.30 -4.65 11.36
C PHE A 408 25.34 -5.36 10.51
N LYS A 409 25.53 -6.65 10.80
CA LYS A 409 26.25 -7.60 9.97
C LYS A 409 25.34 -8.79 9.71
N ILE A 410 25.33 -9.29 8.48
CA ILE A 410 24.55 -10.47 8.11
C ILE A 410 25.42 -11.72 8.33
N ASN A 411 24.90 -12.68 9.09
CA ASN A 411 25.54 -13.99 9.22
C ASN A 411 25.49 -14.73 7.88
N LYS A 412 26.59 -15.39 7.52
CA LYS A 412 26.69 -16.18 6.28
C LYS A 412 25.72 -17.37 6.22
N LYS A 413 25.32 -17.89 7.39
CA LYS A 413 24.38 -19.01 7.51
C LYS A 413 22.98 -18.46 7.72
N SER A 414 22.00 -19.05 7.05
CA SER A 414 20.58 -18.84 7.35
C SER A 414 20.10 -19.77 8.47
N ILE A 415 18.97 -19.45 9.11
CA ILE A 415 18.33 -20.36 10.07
C ILE A 415 17.59 -21.51 9.38
N ILE A 416 17.16 -21.32 8.13
CA ILE A 416 16.57 -22.33 7.26
C ILE A 416 17.36 -22.33 5.95
N TYR A 417 17.87 -23.50 5.58
CA TYR A 417 18.59 -23.70 4.32
C TYR A 417 17.76 -24.60 3.42
N THR A 418 17.54 -24.16 2.20
CA THR A 418 16.81 -24.94 1.20
C THR A 418 17.34 -24.64 -0.20
N VAL A 419 17.70 -25.69 -0.93
CA VAL A 419 18.15 -25.63 -2.33
C VAL A 419 17.67 -26.93 -2.99
N CYS A 420 17.13 -26.86 -4.20
CA CYS A 420 16.86 -28.04 -5.01
C CYS A 420 18.17 -28.60 -5.59
N ASP A 421 18.34 -29.92 -5.53
CA ASP A 421 19.46 -30.62 -6.16
C ASP A 421 19.40 -30.60 -7.70
#